data_AF-A0A938U909-F1
#
_entry.id   AF-A0A938U909-F1
#
_cell.length_a   1.000
_cell.length_b   1.000
_cell.length_c   1.000
_cell.angle_alpha   90.00
_cell.angle_beta   90.00
_cell.angle_gamma   90.00
#
_symmetry.space_group_name_H-M   'P 1'
#
loop_
_entity.id
_entity.type
_entity.pdbx_description
1 polymer ?
#
loop_
_entity_poly.entity_id
_entity_poly.type
_entity_poly.pdbx_seq_one_letter_code
_entity_poly.pdbx_strand_id
1 'polypeptide(L)'
;MSADPPAPDDDDHGGHDGALRRAWLRLRRTFGGGPARPAVAVASSSSSLPGGSAMTTADDEARALRWAQEWTQQLTTPREARAALPAPPVTLAHESAAFRAALAERLLFALAQPDEPPGTHAAWAPLAQPLADALLERCTWEAAWRLHEHGEAGTAVVTALLSRLPSPLATLGWGRLRRLATSPSAAHRAAAVVAVRGDPRALRQEPAAAVALAEIAFEDVSDVLVAALVAALVGSDSAAATRRHALMLLDATRPRSRAGGLALLQAVEQREPDAIDGHAVIRLLAASPDADVRRAAIARAAPLGDVQALCTAARGALFDPAGDDEGAVAALTALGTADAVRAGQDADVTPLLRAAGALPGPTGDAARHALHARHDHPRDVASRGITGPP
;
A
#
# COMPACT_ATOMS: atom_id res chain seq x y z
N MET A 1 31.16 -74.88 -27.11
CA MET A 1 30.61 -73.53 -27.35
C MET A 1 29.25 -73.49 -26.70
N SER A 2 29.19 -73.04 -25.45
CA SER A 2 27.93 -72.86 -24.70
C SER A 2 27.54 -71.41 -24.82
N ALA A 3 26.33 -71.14 -25.31
CA ALA A 3 25.76 -69.81 -25.42
C ALA A 3 25.07 -69.45 -24.09
N ASP A 4 25.38 -68.28 -23.55
CA ASP A 4 24.71 -67.69 -22.39
C ASP A 4 23.26 -67.31 -22.73
N PRO A 5 22.32 -67.42 -21.77
CA PRO A 5 20.95 -66.97 -21.96
C PRO A 5 20.85 -65.43 -21.91
N PRO A 6 19.90 -64.83 -22.64
CA PRO A 6 19.69 -63.38 -22.60
C PRO A 6 19.13 -62.94 -21.24
N ALA A 7 19.62 -61.79 -20.77
CA ALA A 7 19.15 -61.14 -19.56
C ALA A 7 17.67 -60.72 -19.68
N PRO A 8 16.89 -60.73 -18.59
CA PRO A 8 15.50 -60.31 -18.61
C PRO A 8 15.38 -58.80 -18.82
N ASP A 9 14.43 -58.40 -19.68
CA ASP A 9 13.99 -57.03 -19.84
C ASP A 9 13.34 -56.54 -18.52
N ASP A 10 13.98 -55.56 -17.88
CA ASP A 10 13.39 -54.79 -16.80
C ASP A 10 12.35 -53.83 -17.39
N ASP A 11 11.08 -54.24 -17.37
CA ASP A 11 9.93 -53.38 -17.62
C ASP A 11 9.86 -52.29 -16.53
N ASP A 12 10.37 -51.10 -16.90
CA ASP A 12 10.39 -49.88 -16.11
C ASP A 12 8.97 -49.30 -15.95
N HIS A 13 8.23 -49.77 -14.95
CA HIS A 13 7.00 -49.13 -14.45
C HIS A 13 7.28 -47.96 -13.47
N GLY A 14 8.51 -47.44 -13.42
CA GLY A 14 8.92 -46.28 -12.59
C GLY A 14 8.88 -44.91 -13.30
N GLY A 15 8.27 -44.82 -14.48
CA GLY A 15 8.40 -43.68 -15.39
C GLY A 15 7.96 -42.32 -14.81
N HIS A 16 6.89 -42.28 -14.00
CA HIS A 16 6.36 -41.01 -13.50
C HIS A 16 7.14 -40.45 -12.31
N ASP A 17 7.52 -41.30 -11.35
CA ASP A 17 8.30 -40.91 -10.17
C ASP A 17 9.76 -40.59 -10.53
N GLY A 18 10.35 -41.32 -11.47
CA GLY A 18 11.68 -41.02 -12.01
C GLY A 18 11.73 -39.68 -12.76
N ALA A 19 10.68 -39.36 -13.52
CA ALA A 19 10.58 -38.07 -14.21
C ALA A 19 10.42 -36.89 -13.23
N LEU A 20 9.56 -37.03 -12.22
CA LEU A 20 9.38 -36.02 -11.16
C LEU A 20 10.66 -35.81 -10.36
N ARG A 21 11.40 -36.88 -10.02
CA ARG A 21 12.69 -36.79 -9.32
C ARG A 21 13.77 -36.10 -10.16
N ARG A 22 13.83 -36.36 -11.47
CA ARG A 22 14.77 -35.69 -12.39
C ARG A 22 14.41 -34.22 -12.63
N ALA A 23 13.12 -33.90 -12.71
CA ALA A 23 12.65 -32.51 -12.75
C ALA A 23 12.96 -31.79 -11.43
N TRP A 24 12.77 -32.46 -10.28
CA TRP A 24 13.12 -31.97 -8.94
C TRP A 24 14.62 -31.69 -8.80
N LEU A 25 15.50 -32.59 -9.26
CA LEU A 25 16.96 -32.35 -9.24
C LEU A 25 17.38 -31.18 -10.14
N ARG A 26 16.66 -30.94 -11.26
CA ARG A 26 16.90 -29.78 -12.12
C ARG A 26 16.44 -28.49 -11.44
N LEU A 27 15.22 -28.45 -10.89
CA LEU A 27 14.69 -27.30 -10.16
C LEU A 27 15.52 -26.97 -8.91
N ARG A 28 16.02 -27.98 -8.19
CA ARG A 28 16.94 -27.79 -7.06
C ARG A 28 18.26 -27.15 -7.49
N ARG A 29 18.72 -27.36 -8.72
CA ARG A 29 19.87 -26.60 -9.28
C ARG A 29 19.47 -25.19 -9.72
N THR A 30 18.25 -25.00 -10.23
CA THR A 30 17.75 -23.68 -10.65
C THR A 30 17.42 -22.76 -9.47
N PHE A 31 16.98 -23.33 -8.36
CA PHE A 31 16.53 -22.61 -7.16
C PHE A 31 17.51 -22.73 -5.97
N GLY A 32 18.30 -23.78 -5.91
CA GLY A 32 19.35 -23.99 -4.92
C GLY A 32 20.71 -23.51 -5.42
N GLY A 33 20.90 -22.19 -5.48
CA GLY A 33 22.24 -21.63 -5.34
C GLY A 33 22.72 -21.89 -3.92
N GLY A 34 23.98 -22.31 -3.75
CA GLY A 34 24.58 -22.63 -2.46
C GLY A 34 24.41 -21.53 -1.40
N PRO A 35 24.54 -21.85 -0.11
CA PRO A 35 24.05 -21.01 0.98
C PRO A 35 24.84 -19.70 1.10
N ALA A 36 24.26 -18.61 0.62
CA ALA A 36 24.41 -17.32 1.28
C ALA A 36 23.36 -17.27 2.40
N ARG A 37 23.64 -17.94 3.52
CA ARG A 37 22.83 -17.83 4.74
C ARG A 37 22.94 -16.40 5.26
N PRO A 38 21.86 -15.60 5.38
CA PRO A 38 21.84 -14.58 6.41
C PRO A 38 21.87 -15.31 7.76
N ALA A 39 22.85 -14.99 8.60
CA ALA A 39 23.01 -15.59 9.92
C ALA A 39 21.86 -15.15 10.85
N VAL A 40 20.70 -15.80 10.74
CA VAL A 40 19.66 -15.73 11.75
C VAL A 40 19.93 -16.86 12.73
N ALA A 41 20.54 -16.52 13.86
CA ALA A 41 20.73 -17.44 14.98
C ALA A 41 19.35 -17.74 15.60
N VAL A 42 18.71 -18.82 15.17
CA VAL A 42 17.53 -19.36 15.86
C VAL A 42 18.04 -20.18 17.03
N ALA A 43 17.82 -19.70 18.26
CA ALA A 43 18.06 -20.47 19.47
C ALA A 43 17.02 -21.60 19.54
N SER A 44 17.46 -22.84 19.28
CA SER A 44 16.62 -24.03 19.43
C SER A 44 16.49 -24.40 20.92
N SER A 45 15.43 -23.93 21.56
CA SER A 45 15.02 -24.43 22.88
C SER A 45 14.40 -25.82 22.72
N SER A 46 15.16 -26.85 23.11
CA SER A 46 14.68 -28.24 23.14
C SER A 46 13.87 -28.47 24.41
N SER A 47 12.57 -28.64 24.27
CA SER A 47 11.65 -29.08 25.34
C SER A 47 11.40 -30.58 25.18
N SER A 48 11.85 -31.36 26.15
CA SER A 48 11.68 -32.81 26.19
C SER A 48 10.33 -33.17 26.83
N LEU A 49 9.37 -33.63 26.02
CA LEU A 49 8.18 -34.34 26.49
C LEU A 49 8.32 -35.84 26.17
N PRO A 50 8.03 -36.76 27.11
CA PRO A 50 8.16 -38.19 26.88
C PRO A 50 6.85 -38.78 26.32
N GLY A 51 6.94 -39.59 25.26
CA GLY A 51 5.88 -40.56 24.91
C GLY A 51 5.25 -40.48 23.52
N GLY A 52 5.71 -39.59 22.62
CA GLY A 52 5.27 -39.62 21.22
C GLY A 52 6.21 -40.49 20.38
N SER A 53 5.71 -41.56 19.76
CA SER A 53 6.46 -42.29 18.72
C SER A 53 6.96 -41.28 17.69
N ALA A 54 8.29 -41.13 17.57
CA ALA A 54 8.91 -40.22 16.62
C ALA A 54 8.56 -40.68 15.20
N MET A 55 7.56 -40.04 14.61
CA MET A 55 7.17 -40.27 13.21
C MET A 55 8.38 -39.96 12.34
N THR A 56 8.72 -40.86 11.42
CA THR A 56 9.96 -40.74 10.65
C THR A 56 9.82 -39.67 9.56
N THR A 57 10.93 -39.10 9.09
CA THR A 57 10.92 -38.14 7.97
C THR A 57 10.28 -38.71 6.71
N ALA A 58 10.44 -40.01 6.46
CA ALA A 58 9.82 -40.71 5.33
C ALA A 58 8.28 -40.77 5.46
N ASP A 59 7.75 -40.96 6.67
CA ASP A 59 6.31 -40.96 6.92
C ASP A 59 5.70 -39.57 6.70
N ASP A 60 6.41 -38.51 7.11
CA ASP A 60 6.00 -37.13 6.89
C ASP A 60 6.02 -36.75 5.40
N GLU A 61 7.03 -37.17 4.65
CA GLU A 61 7.09 -36.98 3.20
C GLU A 61 5.94 -37.72 2.49
N ALA A 62 5.70 -38.99 2.83
CA ALA A 62 4.60 -39.77 2.25
C ALA A 62 3.23 -39.15 2.57
N ARG A 63 3.05 -38.64 3.80
CA ARG A 63 1.83 -37.96 4.22
C ARG A 63 1.64 -36.62 3.50
N ALA A 64 2.69 -35.83 3.34
CA ALA A 64 2.64 -34.58 2.57
C ALA A 64 2.31 -34.84 1.10
N LEU A 65 2.85 -35.91 0.52
CA LEU A 65 2.55 -36.32 -0.84
C LEU A 65 1.09 -36.73 -1.00
N ARG A 66 0.56 -37.59 -0.12
CA ARG A 66 -0.86 -37.99 -0.14
C ARG A 66 -1.76 -36.77 0.00
N TRP A 67 -1.47 -35.89 0.95
CA TRP A 67 -2.24 -34.66 1.15
C TRP A 67 -2.21 -33.77 -0.10
N ALA A 68 -1.03 -33.56 -0.71
CA ALA A 68 -0.90 -32.77 -1.92
C ALA A 68 -1.64 -33.40 -3.12
N GLN A 69 -1.65 -34.73 -3.22
CA GLN A 69 -2.41 -35.46 -4.24
C GLN A 69 -3.91 -35.34 -4.02
N GLU A 70 -4.39 -35.56 -2.80
CA GLU A 70 -5.81 -35.39 -2.43
C GLU A 70 -6.26 -33.95 -2.69
N TRP A 71 -5.45 -32.96 -2.30
CA TRP A 71 -5.69 -31.56 -2.59
C TRP A 71 -5.79 -31.35 -4.10
N THR A 72 -4.78 -31.76 -4.88
CA THR A 72 -4.78 -31.61 -6.34
C THR A 72 -5.99 -32.29 -6.99
N GLN A 73 -6.38 -33.48 -6.55
CA GLN A 73 -7.57 -34.17 -7.04
C GLN A 73 -8.84 -33.38 -6.74
N GLN A 74 -8.97 -32.84 -5.52
CA GLN A 74 -10.06 -31.92 -5.17
C GLN A 74 -10.08 -30.68 -6.08
N LEU A 75 -8.92 -30.20 -6.53
CA LEU A 75 -8.83 -29.05 -7.46
C LEU A 75 -9.18 -29.38 -8.91
N THR A 76 -9.02 -30.63 -9.35
CA THR A 76 -9.45 -31.05 -10.69
C THR A 76 -10.98 -31.16 -10.83
N THR A 77 -11.73 -31.01 -9.73
CA THR A 77 -13.19 -30.92 -9.79
C THR A 77 -13.65 -29.58 -10.42
N PRO A 78 -14.86 -29.54 -11.04
CA PRO A 78 -15.37 -28.37 -11.75
C PRO A 78 -15.36 -27.10 -10.90
N ARG A 79 -15.17 -25.93 -11.54
CA ARG A 79 -15.01 -24.62 -10.91
C ARG A 79 -16.11 -24.27 -9.89
N GLU A 80 -17.34 -24.73 -10.13
CA GLU A 80 -18.48 -24.53 -9.22
C GLU A 80 -18.33 -25.29 -7.88
N ALA A 81 -17.63 -26.43 -7.88
CA ALA A 81 -17.30 -27.18 -6.66
C ALA A 81 -16.11 -26.58 -5.88
N ARG A 82 -15.24 -25.80 -6.55
CA ARG A 82 -14.04 -25.22 -5.93
C ARG A 82 -14.33 -24.13 -4.90
N ALA A 83 -15.41 -23.37 -5.09
CA ALA A 83 -15.84 -22.35 -4.11
C ALA A 83 -16.32 -22.96 -2.78
N ALA A 84 -16.65 -24.25 -2.79
CA ALA A 84 -17.08 -25.01 -1.62
C ALA A 84 -15.95 -25.83 -0.98
N LEU A 85 -14.72 -25.76 -1.51
CA LEU A 85 -13.59 -26.44 -0.88
C LEU A 85 -13.34 -25.83 0.50
N PRO A 86 -13.17 -26.66 1.54
CA PRO A 86 -12.83 -26.15 2.86
C PRO A 86 -11.54 -25.34 2.75
N ALA A 87 -11.49 -24.19 3.44
CA ALA A 87 -10.24 -23.47 3.63
C ALA A 87 -9.15 -24.48 4.03
N PRO A 88 -7.90 -24.33 3.55
CA PRO A 88 -6.84 -25.24 3.95
C PRO A 88 -6.86 -25.34 5.47
N PRO A 89 -6.87 -26.55 6.02
CA PRO A 89 -7.19 -26.71 7.42
C PRO A 89 -6.18 -25.88 8.23
N VAL A 90 -6.71 -25.07 9.15
CA VAL A 90 -5.96 -24.24 10.12
C VAL A 90 -4.91 -25.08 10.90
N THR A 91 -4.96 -26.40 10.76
CA THR A 91 -4.08 -27.41 11.32
C THR A 91 -2.66 -27.41 10.78
N LEU A 92 -2.34 -26.80 9.63
CA LEU A 92 -0.96 -26.82 9.08
C LEU A 92 0.09 -26.21 10.04
N ALA A 93 -0.32 -25.26 10.88
CA ALA A 93 0.55 -24.70 11.91
C ALA A 93 0.96 -25.73 12.98
N HIS A 94 0.11 -26.72 13.25
CA HIS A 94 0.32 -27.78 14.24
C HIS A 94 1.04 -29.02 13.65
N GLU A 95 1.21 -29.07 12.34
CA GLU A 95 1.93 -30.17 11.69
C GLU A 95 3.43 -30.15 12.01
N SER A 96 4.11 -31.24 11.70
CA SER A 96 5.57 -31.31 11.88
C SER A 96 6.29 -30.36 10.91
N ALA A 97 7.49 -29.91 11.30
CA ALA A 97 8.33 -29.09 10.43
C ALA A 97 8.71 -29.84 9.14
N ALA A 98 8.93 -31.16 9.21
CA ALA A 98 9.24 -32.00 8.06
C ALA A 98 8.05 -32.09 7.08
N PHE A 99 6.82 -32.22 7.59
CA PHE A 99 5.62 -32.18 6.75
C PHE A 99 5.45 -30.83 6.04
N ARG A 100 5.58 -29.70 6.75
CA ARG A 100 5.51 -28.37 6.14
C ARG A 100 6.61 -28.14 5.10
N ALA A 101 7.82 -28.62 5.38
CA ALA A 101 8.94 -28.62 4.45
C ALA A 101 8.61 -29.36 3.15
N ALA A 102 8.14 -30.61 3.26
CA ALA A 102 7.77 -31.42 2.11
C ALA A 102 6.62 -30.79 1.30
N LEU A 103 5.62 -30.22 1.99
CA LEU A 103 4.50 -29.55 1.34
C LEU A 103 4.93 -28.25 0.62
N ALA A 104 5.84 -27.46 1.22
CA ALA A 104 6.41 -26.28 0.59
C ALA A 104 7.20 -26.63 -0.69
N GLU A 105 7.93 -27.75 -0.71
CA GLU A 105 8.60 -28.23 -1.92
C GLU A 105 7.60 -28.62 -3.02
N ARG A 106 6.51 -29.28 -2.64
CA ARG A 106 5.44 -29.64 -3.60
C ARG A 106 4.76 -28.41 -4.18
N LEU A 107 4.48 -27.42 -3.34
CA LEU A 107 3.96 -26.11 -3.77
C LEU A 107 4.87 -25.47 -4.82
N LEU A 108 6.16 -25.31 -4.51
CA LEU A 108 7.13 -24.70 -5.44
C LEU A 108 7.28 -25.52 -6.72
N PHE A 109 7.23 -26.85 -6.63
CA PHE A 109 7.26 -27.72 -7.80
C PHE A 109 6.04 -27.52 -8.71
N ALA A 110 4.84 -27.44 -8.13
CA ALA A 110 3.62 -27.19 -8.89
C ALA A 110 3.66 -25.82 -9.57
N LEU A 111 4.02 -24.77 -8.83
CA LEU A 111 4.09 -23.40 -9.37
C LEU A 111 5.18 -23.17 -10.42
N ALA A 112 6.17 -24.07 -10.50
CA ALA A 112 7.19 -24.03 -11.55
C ALA A 112 6.70 -24.60 -12.89
N GLN A 113 5.55 -25.29 -12.92
CA GLN A 113 4.92 -25.73 -14.15
C GLN A 113 4.08 -24.61 -14.77
N PRO A 114 3.80 -24.65 -16.09
CA PRO A 114 2.82 -23.76 -16.71
C PRO A 114 1.45 -23.89 -16.03
N ASP A 115 0.78 -22.76 -15.78
CA ASP A 115 -0.58 -22.72 -15.24
C ASP A 115 -1.59 -22.99 -16.38
N GLU A 116 -1.64 -24.24 -16.85
CA GLU A 116 -2.50 -24.67 -17.95
C GLU A 116 -3.55 -25.69 -17.47
N PRO A 117 -4.86 -25.36 -17.53
CA PRO A 117 -5.44 -24.07 -17.93
C PRO A 117 -5.18 -22.93 -16.91
N PRO A 118 -5.27 -21.65 -17.31
CA PRO A 118 -5.04 -20.51 -16.41
C PRO A 118 -5.94 -20.56 -15.15
N GLY A 119 -5.34 -20.31 -14.00
CA GLY A 119 -5.97 -20.37 -12.68
C GLY A 119 -6.02 -21.77 -12.05
N THR A 120 -5.38 -22.78 -12.64
CA THR A 120 -5.23 -24.11 -12.03
C THR A 120 -4.45 -24.02 -10.73
N HIS A 121 -3.44 -23.16 -10.70
CA HIS A 121 -2.61 -22.98 -9.51
C HIS A 121 -3.25 -22.13 -8.42
N ALA A 122 -4.33 -21.38 -8.69
CA ALA A 122 -4.91 -20.42 -7.74
C ALA A 122 -5.25 -21.04 -6.37
N ALA A 123 -5.66 -22.30 -6.34
CA ALA A 123 -6.02 -22.97 -5.10
C ALA A 123 -4.82 -23.41 -4.24
N TRP A 124 -3.59 -23.25 -4.73
CA TRP A 124 -2.39 -23.33 -3.91
C TRP A 124 -2.13 -22.05 -3.12
N ALA A 125 -2.71 -20.91 -3.51
CA ALA A 125 -2.48 -19.61 -2.88
C ALA A 125 -2.72 -19.61 -1.35
N PRO A 126 -3.80 -20.22 -0.83
CA PRO A 126 -4.06 -20.25 0.61
C PRO A 126 -2.98 -20.99 1.43
N LEU A 127 -2.18 -21.85 0.81
CA LEU A 127 -1.11 -22.60 1.49
C LEU A 127 0.18 -21.79 1.68
N ALA A 128 0.35 -20.68 0.96
CA ALA A 128 1.59 -19.92 1.01
C ALA A 128 1.87 -19.36 2.41
N GLN A 129 0.86 -18.78 3.08
CA GLN A 129 1.06 -18.14 4.38
C GLN A 129 1.39 -19.12 5.52
N PRO A 130 0.68 -20.27 5.67
CA PRO A 130 1.05 -21.29 6.67
C PRO A 130 2.44 -21.91 6.42
N LEU A 131 2.91 -21.89 5.18
CA LEU A 131 4.20 -22.46 4.77
C LEU A 131 5.31 -21.42 4.67
N ALA A 132 5.08 -20.16 5.06
CA ALA A 132 6.01 -19.06 4.80
C ALA A 132 7.44 -19.33 5.29
N ASP A 133 7.60 -19.88 6.50
CA ASP A 133 8.93 -20.20 7.07
C ASP A 133 9.61 -21.32 6.27
N ALA A 134 8.87 -22.39 5.93
CA ALA A 134 9.39 -23.49 5.13
C ALA A 134 9.73 -23.08 3.68
N LEU A 135 8.97 -22.14 3.12
CA LEU A 135 9.23 -21.53 1.81
C LEU A 135 10.48 -20.66 1.85
N LEU A 136 10.70 -19.88 2.91
CA LEU A 136 11.88 -19.01 3.06
C LEU A 136 13.18 -19.81 3.10
N GLU A 137 13.16 -21.02 3.67
CA GLU A 137 14.31 -21.94 3.69
C GLU A 137 14.65 -22.52 2.31
N ARG A 138 13.68 -22.56 1.38
CA ARG A 138 13.75 -23.35 0.13
C ARG A 138 13.71 -22.53 -1.14
N CYS A 139 13.18 -21.32 -1.07
CA CYS A 139 12.96 -20.45 -2.21
C CYS A 139 13.82 -19.21 -2.07
N THR A 140 14.70 -18.97 -3.05
CA THR A 140 15.38 -17.69 -3.13
C THR A 140 14.39 -16.59 -3.51
N TRP A 141 14.71 -15.35 -3.15
CA TRP A 141 13.86 -14.22 -3.51
C TRP A 141 13.65 -14.10 -5.03
N GLU A 142 14.71 -14.29 -5.83
CA GLU A 142 14.62 -14.25 -7.30
C GLU A 142 13.75 -15.37 -7.87
N ALA A 143 13.78 -16.55 -7.25
CA ALA A 143 12.90 -17.65 -7.60
C ALA A 143 11.44 -17.30 -7.35
N ALA A 144 11.13 -16.82 -6.14
CA ALA A 144 9.79 -16.40 -5.76
C ALA A 144 9.26 -15.29 -6.67
N TRP A 145 10.13 -14.33 -7.02
CA TRP A 145 9.76 -13.25 -7.93
C TRP A 145 9.36 -13.77 -9.31
N ARG A 146 10.07 -14.75 -9.88
CA ARG A 146 9.65 -15.39 -11.14
C ARG A 146 8.31 -16.10 -10.98
N LEU A 147 8.08 -16.76 -9.85
CA LEU A 147 6.81 -17.45 -9.59
C LEU A 147 5.61 -16.49 -9.62
N HIS A 148 5.76 -15.21 -9.25
CA HIS A 148 4.65 -14.25 -9.32
C HIS A 148 4.08 -14.11 -10.74
N GLU A 149 4.89 -14.40 -11.79
CA GLU A 149 4.48 -14.25 -13.19
C GLU A 149 3.53 -15.39 -13.58
N HIS A 150 3.46 -16.45 -12.78
CA HIS A 150 2.60 -17.61 -12.96
C HIS A 150 1.24 -17.48 -12.24
N GLY A 151 0.85 -16.27 -11.81
CA GLY A 151 -0.51 -15.98 -11.34
C GLY A 151 -0.65 -15.87 -9.81
N GLU A 152 -1.90 -15.98 -9.34
CA GLU A 152 -2.28 -15.64 -7.96
C GLU A 152 -1.53 -16.42 -6.87
N ALA A 153 -1.27 -17.71 -7.10
CA ALA A 153 -0.55 -18.54 -6.13
C ALA A 153 0.94 -18.20 -6.05
N GLY A 154 1.56 -17.83 -7.17
CA GLY A 154 2.91 -17.28 -7.17
C GLY A 154 2.99 -15.98 -6.37
N THR A 155 2.00 -15.10 -6.56
CA THR A 155 1.87 -13.85 -5.80
C THR A 155 1.65 -14.09 -4.31
N ALA A 156 0.86 -15.10 -3.96
CA ALA A 156 0.68 -15.50 -2.56
C ALA A 156 2.00 -15.98 -1.93
N VAL A 157 2.82 -16.74 -2.67
CA VAL A 157 4.17 -17.13 -2.22
C VAL A 157 5.06 -15.90 -2.00
N VAL A 158 5.08 -14.96 -2.94
CA VAL A 158 5.83 -13.71 -2.77
C VAL A 158 5.36 -12.93 -1.55
N THR A 159 4.05 -12.83 -1.35
CA THR A 159 3.44 -12.12 -0.22
C THR A 159 3.82 -12.78 1.11
N ALA A 160 3.74 -14.12 1.17
CA ALA A 160 4.09 -14.90 2.33
C ALA A 160 5.58 -14.73 2.70
N LEU A 161 6.47 -14.78 1.71
CA LEU A 161 7.90 -14.54 1.92
C LEU A 161 8.18 -13.12 2.38
N LEU A 162 7.58 -12.10 1.75
CA LEU A 162 7.72 -10.70 2.16
C LEU A 162 7.30 -10.50 3.63
N SER A 163 6.25 -11.19 4.08
CA SER A 163 5.78 -11.10 5.47
C SER A 163 6.77 -11.65 6.51
N ARG A 164 7.75 -12.45 6.09
CA ARG A 164 8.77 -13.07 6.95
C ARG A 164 10.14 -12.39 6.84
N LEU A 165 10.36 -11.56 5.83
CA LEU A 165 11.61 -10.85 5.70
C LEU A 165 11.72 -9.73 6.76
N PRO A 166 12.91 -9.53 7.35
CA PRO A 166 13.12 -8.45 8.33
C PRO A 166 13.15 -7.06 7.69
N SER A 167 13.41 -6.98 6.38
CA SER A 167 13.44 -5.74 5.60
C SER A 167 12.93 -6.03 4.18
N PRO A 168 11.62 -6.26 4.03
CA PRO A 168 11.02 -6.67 2.76
C PRO A 168 11.23 -5.61 1.67
N LEU A 169 11.13 -4.33 2.01
CA LEU A 169 11.33 -3.26 1.04
C LEU A 169 12.78 -3.16 0.59
N ALA A 170 13.75 -3.30 1.50
CA ALA A 170 15.17 -3.35 1.13
C ALA A 170 15.50 -4.53 0.19
N THR A 171 14.83 -5.67 0.37
CA THR A 171 15.01 -6.86 -0.48
C THR A 171 14.34 -6.72 -1.85
N LEU A 172 13.12 -6.18 -1.85
CA LEU A 172 12.29 -5.97 -3.03
C LEU A 172 12.88 -4.85 -3.92
N GLY A 173 13.30 -3.75 -3.30
CA GLY A 173 13.65 -2.50 -3.96
C GLY A 173 12.42 -1.74 -4.50
N TRP A 174 12.56 -0.42 -4.61
CA TRP A 174 11.48 0.48 -5.03
C TRP A 174 10.92 0.18 -6.43
N GLY A 175 11.74 -0.28 -7.37
CA GLY A 175 11.30 -0.62 -8.72
C GLY A 175 10.32 -1.80 -8.76
N ARG A 176 10.57 -2.85 -7.97
CA ARG A 176 9.65 -3.99 -7.85
C ARG A 176 8.42 -3.65 -7.02
N LEU A 177 8.58 -2.86 -5.95
CA LEU A 177 7.44 -2.35 -5.17
C LEU A 177 6.49 -1.55 -6.06
N ARG A 178 7.02 -0.64 -6.88
CA ARG A 178 6.22 0.14 -7.83
C ARG A 178 5.40 -0.76 -8.74
N ARG A 179 6.00 -1.80 -9.33
CA ARG A 179 5.28 -2.76 -10.18
C ARG A 179 4.13 -3.45 -9.45
N LEU A 180 4.33 -3.86 -8.20
CA LEU A 180 3.27 -4.48 -7.40
C LEU A 180 2.15 -3.49 -7.05
N ALA A 181 2.52 -2.27 -6.65
CA ALA A 181 1.59 -1.24 -6.19
C ALA A 181 0.72 -0.65 -7.31
N THR A 182 1.21 -0.62 -8.55
CA THR A 182 0.47 -0.15 -9.73
C THR A 182 -0.18 -1.28 -10.52
N SER A 183 -0.12 -2.52 -10.03
CA SER A 183 -0.72 -3.66 -10.71
C SER A 183 -2.25 -3.66 -10.56
N PRO A 184 -2.99 -4.02 -11.63
CA PRO A 184 -4.45 -4.19 -11.54
C PRO A 184 -4.86 -5.38 -10.66
N SER A 185 -3.98 -6.38 -10.46
CA SER A 185 -4.24 -7.51 -9.55
C SER A 185 -4.22 -7.08 -8.08
N ALA A 186 -5.31 -7.35 -7.36
CA ALA A 186 -5.43 -7.09 -5.93
C ALA A 186 -4.41 -7.88 -5.10
N ALA A 187 -4.04 -9.09 -5.52
CA ALA A 187 -3.03 -9.89 -4.84
C ALA A 187 -1.64 -9.22 -4.88
N HIS A 188 -1.25 -8.62 -6.02
CA HIS A 188 0.01 -7.87 -6.12
C HIS A 188 -0.01 -6.64 -5.20
N ARG A 189 -1.14 -5.96 -5.14
CA ARG A 189 -1.31 -4.79 -4.26
C ARG A 189 -1.24 -5.16 -2.78
N ALA A 190 -1.82 -6.29 -2.39
CA ALA A 190 -1.67 -6.85 -1.05
C ALA A 190 -0.20 -7.16 -0.71
N ALA A 191 0.56 -7.70 -1.67
CA ALA A 191 2.01 -7.92 -1.51
C ALA A 191 2.78 -6.60 -1.30
N ALA A 192 2.44 -5.55 -2.07
CA ALA A 192 3.01 -4.22 -1.88
C ALA A 192 2.72 -3.66 -0.48
N VAL A 193 1.47 -3.80 -0.02
CA VAL A 193 1.04 -3.39 1.33
C VAL A 193 1.85 -4.10 2.42
N VAL A 194 2.07 -5.41 2.29
CA VAL A 194 2.90 -6.19 3.23
C VAL A 194 4.34 -5.67 3.23
N ALA A 195 4.94 -5.43 2.07
CA ALA A 195 6.30 -4.92 1.97
C ALA A 195 6.46 -3.53 2.62
N VAL A 196 5.49 -2.63 2.40
CA VAL A 196 5.50 -1.28 2.98
C VAL A 196 5.37 -1.32 4.50
N ARG A 197 4.42 -2.11 5.03
CA ARG A 197 4.20 -2.23 6.48
C ARG A 197 5.37 -2.91 7.20
N GLY A 198 6.04 -3.84 6.53
CA GLY A 198 7.16 -4.59 7.11
C GLY A 198 8.47 -3.81 7.18
N ASP A 199 8.60 -2.65 6.54
CA ASP A 199 9.88 -1.91 6.47
C ASP A 199 9.75 -0.39 6.69
N PRO A 200 9.35 0.05 7.90
CA PRO A 200 9.26 1.48 8.22
C PRO A 200 10.62 2.19 8.18
N ARG A 201 11.74 1.45 8.26
CA ARG A 201 13.09 2.04 8.16
C ARG A 201 13.39 2.48 6.73
N ALA A 202 13.10 1.63 5.74
CA ALA A 202 13.27 2.00 4.34
C ALA A 202 12.40 3.22 3.94
N LEU A 203 11.17 3.31 4.46
CA LEU A 203 10.31 4.49 4.25
C LEU A 203 10.93 5.79 4.79
N ARG A 204 11.64 5.74 5.93
CA ARG A 204 12.36 6.90 6.48
C ARG A 204 13.59 7.28 5.66
N GLN A 205 14.24 6.30 5.05
CA GLN A 205 15.45 6.53 4.25
C GLN A 205 15.12 7.17 2.90
N GLU A 206 14.01 6.77 2.28
CA GLU A 206 13.59 7.26 0.97
C GLU A 206 12.11 7.75 0.95
N PRO A 207 11.77 8.77 1.75
CA PRO A 207 10.41 9.28 1.86
C PRO A 207 9.90 9.90 0.54
N ALA A 208 10.79 10.47 -0.28
CA ALA A 208 10.43 10.98 -1.61
C ALA A 208 9.94 9.87 -2.55
N ALA A 209 10.57 8.69 -2.50
CA ALA A 209 10.14 7.53 -3.28
C ALA A 209 8.77 7.03 -2.79
N ALA A 210 8.53 7.04 -1.47
CA ALA A 210 7.23 6.68 -0.89
C ALA A 210 6.10 7.61 -1.34
N VAL A 211 6.33 8.94 -1.34
CA VAL A 211 5.33 9.91 -1.80
C VAL A 211 5.09 9.78 -3.29
N ALA A 212 6.14 9.70 -4.11
CA ALA A 212 5.99 9.50 -5.55
C ALA A 212 5.20 8.21 -5.86
N LEU A 213 5.39 7.15 -5.06
CA LEU A 213 4.65 5.91 -5.21
C LEU A 213 3.18 6.06 -4.77
N ALA A 214 2.90 6.74 -3.66
CA ALA A 214 1.54 7.02 -3.21
C ALA A 214 0.73 7.77 -4.26
N GLU A 215 1.35 8.68 -5.01
CA GLU A 215 0.69 9.45 -6.08
C GLU A 215 0.29 8.60 -7.30
N ILE A 216 0.96 7.47 -7.54
CA ILE A 216 0.72 6.64 -8.74
C ILE A 216 0.07 5.28 -8.43
N ALA A 217 0.11 4.83 -7.17
CA ALA A 217 -0.45 3.54 -6.77
C ALA A 217 -2.00 3.55 -6.80
N PHE A 218 -2.62 2.39 -6.73
CA PHE A 218 -4.06 2.32 -6.45
C PHE A 218 -4.39 2.89 -5.07
N GLU A 219 -5.64 3.32 -4.86
CA GLU A 219 -6.09 3.94 -3.62
C GLU A 219 -5.82 3.08 -2.38
N ASP A 220 -6.09 1.78 -2.44
CA ASP A 220 -5.87 0.83 -1.35
C ASP A 220 -4.40 0.77 -0.90
N VAL A 221 -3.45 0.84 -1.83
CA VAL A 221 -2.02 0.85 -1.53
C VAL A 221 -1.55 2.25 -1.11
N SER A 222 -2.06 3.29 -1.77
CA SER A 222 -1.76 4.70 -1.48
C SER A 222 -2.06 5.03 -0.01
N ASP A 223 -3.19 4.57 0.51
CA ASP A 223 -3.60 4.83 1.90
C ASP A 223 -2.62 4.22 2.89
N VAL A 224 -2.23 2.98 2.63
CA VAL A 224 -1.28 2.27 3.48
C VAL A 224 0.10 2.92 3.38
N LEU A 225 0.54 3.33 2.19
CA LEU A 225 1.81 4.03 1.98
C LEU A 225 1.86 5.33 2.77
N VAL A 226 0.83 6.17 2.65
CA VAL A 226 0.77 7.45 3.37
C VAL A 226 0.73 7.19 4.88
N ALA A 227 -0.14 6.30 5.35
CA ALA A 227 -0.23 5.99 6.78
C ALA A 227 1.09 5.43 7.36
N ALA A 228 1.73 4.50 6.64
CA ALA A 228 3.00 3.92 7.05
C ALA A 228 4.14 4.96 7.02
N LEU A 229 4.17 5.82 6.00
CA LEU A 229 5.15 6.91 5.90
C LEU A 229 4.99 7.91 7.05
N VAL A 230 3.75 8.32 7.34
CA VAL A 230 3.42 9.22 8.45
C VAL A 230 3.92 8.60 9.76
N ALA A 231 3.52 7.36 10.06
CA ALA A 231 3.95 6.66 11.27
C ALA A 231 5.49 6.55 11.36
N ALA A 232 6.15 6.26 10.25
CA ALA A 232 7.60 6.15 10.18
C ALA A 232 8.30 7.50 10.45
N LEU A 233 7.79 8.61 9.91
CA LEU A 233 8.38 9.93 10.05
C LEU A 233 8.05 10.62 11.38
N VAL A 234 6.90 10.33 12.01
CA VAL A 234 6.60 10.80 13.37
C VAL A 234 7.63 10.25 14.37
N GLY A 235 8.07 9.01 14.20
CA GLY A 235 9.14 8.41 14.99
C GLY A 235 10.57 8.81 14.60
N SER A 236 10.76 9.78 13.70
CA SER A 236 12.08 10.27 13.29
C SER A 236 12.64 11.27 14.30
N ASP A 237 13.94 11.26 14.57
CA ASP A 237 14.56 12.22 15.50
C ASP A 237 14.72 13.63 14.93
N SER A 238 14.54 13.81 13.62
CA SER A 238 14.75 15.09 12.94
C SER A 238 13.42 15.75 12.58
N ALA A 239 12.98 16.71 13.39
CA ALA A 239 11.82 17.55 13.11
C ALA A 239 11.96 18.34 11.80
N ALA A 240 13.18 18.81 11.47
CA ALA A 240 13.46 19.48 10.21
C ALA A 240 13.25 18.57 8.99
N ALA A 241 13.69 17.30 9.08
CA ALA A 241 13.42 16.32 8.04
C ALA A 241 11.92 16.01 7.95
N THR A 242 11.26 15.72 9.07
CA THR A 242 9.81 15.43 9.09
C THR A 242 9.00 16.57 8.48
N ARG A 243 9.35 17.83 8.80
CA ARG A 243 8.73 19.03 8.20
C ARG A 243 8.92 19.08 6.69
N ARG A 244 10.14 18.85 6.18
CA ARG A 244 10.40 18.83 4.74
C ARG A 244 9.50 17.82 4.01
N HIS A 245 9.33 16.63 4.58
CA HIS A 245 8.48 15.60 3.99
C HIS A 245 6.98 15.90 4.15
N ALA A 246 6.59 16.56 5.24
CA ALA A 246 5.22 17.05 5.40
C ALA A 246 4.86 18.06 4.30
N LEU A 247 5.76 18.99 3.97
CA LEU A 247 5.58 19.94 2.88
C LEU A 247 5.50 19.24 1.51
N MET A 248 6.32 18.22 1.27
CA MET A 248 6.26 17.42 0.04
C MET A 248 4.92 16.67 -0.10
N LEU A 249 4.37 16.16 1.00
CA LEU A 249 3.04 15.53 1.02
C LEU A 249 1.92 16.55 0.81
N LEU A 250 2.07 17.79 1.28
CA LEU A 250 1.10 18.87 1.06
C LEU A 250 1.08 19.39 -0.39
N ASP A 251 2.20 19.28 -1.09
CA ASP A 251 2.30 19.61 -2.52
C ASP A 251 1.79 18.47 -3.44
N ALA A 252 1.43 17.33 -2.85
CA ALA A 252 0.95 16.18 -3.58
C ALA A 252 -0.45 16.43 -4.20
N THR A 253 -0.74 15.76 -5.31
CA THR A 253 -2.01 15.94 -6.03
C THR A 253 -3.16 15.21 -5.33
N ARG A 254 -2.88 14.10 -4.64
CA ARG A 254 -3.94 13.33 -3.96
C ARG A 254 -4.35 13.95 -2.63
N PRO A 255 -5.67 14.07 -2.35
CA PRO A 255 -6.17 14.59 -1.07
C PRO A 255 -5.61 13.83 0.14
N ARG A 256 -5.47 12.50 0.05
CA ARG A 256 -4.94 11.69 1.15
C ARG A 256 -3.47 11.92 1.44
N SER A 257 -2.65 12.12 0.40
CA SER A 257 -1.25 12.52 0.57
C SER A 257 -1.18 13.85 1.31
N ARG A 258 -2.00 14.83 0.92
CA ARG A 258 -2.12 16.14 1.57
C ARG A 258 -2.56 16.03 3.03
N ALA A 259 -3.56 15.20 3.33
CA ALA A 259 -3.99 14.90 4.70
C ALA A 259 -2.87 14.26 5.54
N GLY A 260 -2.07 13.37 4.96
CA GLY A 260 -0.87 12.83 5.61
C GLY A 260 0.19 13.90 5.90
N GLY A 261 0.40 14.84 4.96
CA GLY A 261 1.28 15.99 5.17
C GLY A 261 0.80 16.90 6.31
N LEU A 262 -0.50 17.14 6.40
CA LEU A 262 -1.11 17.89 7.49
C LEU A 262 -0.88 17.21 8.85
N ALA A 263 -1.07 15.89 8.93
CA ALA A 263 -0.83 15.10 10.14
C ALA A 263 0.64 15.15 10.58
N LEU A 264 1.58 15.10 9.64
CA LEU A 264 3.00 15.26 9.96
C LEU A 264 3.34 16.65 10.48
N LEU A 265 2.79 17.71 9.88
CA LEU A 265 2.99 19.06 10.40
C LEU A 265 2.47 19.19 11.83
N GLN A 266 1.28 18.66 12.13
CA GLN A 266 0.74 18.64 13.49
C GLN A 266 1.67 17.93 14.47
N ALA A 267 2.22 16.78 14.08
CA ALA A 267 3.16 16.03 14.91
C ALA A 267 4.47 16.81 15.16
N VAL A 268 4.98 17.55 14.17
CA VAL A 268 6.16 18.40 14.35
C VAL A 268 5.86 19.59 15.26
N GLU A 269 4.72 20.28 15.06
CA GLU A 269 4.28 21.39 15.92
C GLU A 269 4.16 20.98 17.39
N GLN A 270 3.62 19.77 17.65
CA GLN A 270 3.49 19.24 19.01
C GLN A 270 4.84 18.92 19.66
N ARG A 271 5.83 18.47 18.86
CA ARG A 271 7.15 18.09 19.37
C ARG A 271 8.07 19.30 19.55
N GLU A 272 8.00 20.25 18.64
CA GLU A 272 8.86 21.43 18.60
C GLU A 272 8.03 22.68 18.22
N PRO A 273 7.28 23.26 19.17
CA PRO A 273 6.39 24.38 18.89
C PRO A 273 7.12 25.61 18.32
N ASP A 274 8.38 25.81 18.71
CA ASP A 274 9.20 26.94 18.26
C ASP A 274 9.94 26.67 16.94
N ALA A 275 9.98 25.42 16.46
CA ALA A 275 10.74 25.07 15.26
C ALA A 275 10.03 25.45 13.97
N ILE A 276 8.73 25.70 14.02
CA ILE A 276 7.89 26.02 12.87
C ILE A 276 7.45 27.48 12.98
N ASP A 277 7.77 28.28 11.96
CA ASP A 277 7.09 29.55 11.77
C ASP A 277 5.62 29.25 11.41
N GLY A 278 4.75 29.37 12.42
CA GLY A 278 3.32 29.13 12.27
C GLY A 278 2.71 29.95 11.13
N HIS A 279 3.16 31.20 10.93
CA HIS A 279 2.66 32.06 9.85
C HIS A 279 3.08 31.55 8.46
N ALA A 280 4.30 30.98 8.32
CA ALA A 280 4.73 30.38 7.07
C ALA A 280 3.94 29.11 6.74
N VAL A 281 3.68 28.26 7.74
CA VAL A 281 2.86 27.05 7.55
C VAL A 281 1.43 27.40 7.20
N ILE A 282 0.82 28.34 7.91
CA ILE A 282 -0.55 28.76 7.62
C ILE A 282 -0.65 29.30 6.19
N ARG A 283 0.27 30.16 5.74
CA ARG A 283 0.27 30.67 4.36
C ARG A 283 0.36 29.55 3.32
N LEU A 284 1.17 28.53 3.58
CA LEU A 284 1.29 27.36 2.70
C LEU A 284 0.00 26.53 2.67
N LEU A 285 -0.62 26.29 3.83
CA LEU A 285 -1.89 25.57 3.91
C LEU A 285 -3.04 26.37 3.26
N ALA A 286 -3.04 27.69 3.42
CA ALA A 286 -4.03 28.61 2.86
C ALA A 286 -4.02 28.64 1.32
N ALA A 287 -2.84 28.43 0.71
CA ALA A 287 -2.66 28.35 -0.73
C ALA A 287 -3.05 26.98 -1.33
N SER A 288 -3.38 25.99 -0.51
CA SER A 288 -3.71 24.64 -0.97
C SER A 288 -5.02 24.63 -1.78
N PRO A 289 -5.07 23.89 -2.91
CA PRO A 289 -6.33 23.65 -3.61
C PRO A 289 -7.26 22.68 -2.86
N ASP A 290 -6.83 22.07 -1.74
CA ASP A 290 -7.68 21.21 -0.91
C ASP A 290 -8.54 22.00 0.08
N ALA A 291 -9.85 21.78 0.09
CA ALA A 291 -10.75 22.42 1.05
C ALA A 291 -10.47 22.01 2.50
N ASP A 292 -10.12 20.75 2.77
CA ASP A 292 -9.79 20.28 4.13
C ASP A 292 -8.49 20.92 4.63
N VAL A 293 -7.48 21.05 3.75
CA VAL A 293 -6.21 21.71 4.09
C VAL A 293 -6.41 23.20 4.34
N ARG A 294 -7.25 23.89 3.53
CA ARG A 294 -7.61 25.29 3.77
C ARG A 294 -8.37 25.48 5.09
N ARG A 295 -9.31 24.59 5.41
CA ARG A 295 -9.99 24.60 6.73
C ARG A 295 -8.99 24.46 7.88
N ALA A 296 -8.00 23.58 7.74
CA ALA A 296 -6.95 23.45 8.74
C ALA A 296 -6.06 24.71 8.83
N ALA A 297 -5.83 25.42 7.72
CA ALA A 297 -5.15 26.71 7.71
C ALA A 297 -5.94 27.75 8.52
N ILE A 298 -7.25 27.84 8.26
CA ILE A 298 -8.17 28.76 8.94
C ILE A 298 -8.18 28.52 10.45
N ALA A 299 -8.36 27.26 10.87
CA ALA A 299 -8.39 26.88 12.28
C ALA A 299 -7.09 27.24 13.02
N ARG A 300 -5.95 27.18 12.33
CA ARG A 300 -4.64 27.58 12.87
C ARG A 300 -4.41 29.08 12.89
N ALA A 301 -4.91 29.80 11.88
CA ALA A 301 -4.68 31.23 11.73
C ALA A 301 -5.53 32.08 12.69
N ALA A 302 -6.76 31.63 12.98
CA ALA A 302 -7.70 32.30 13.87
C ALA A 302 -7.09 32.65 15.26
N PRO A 303 -6.47 31.72 16.01
CA PRO A 303 -5.89 32.05 17.32
C PRO A 303 -4.63 32.92 17.23
N LEU A 304 -3.94 32.95 16.09
CA LEU A 304 -2.73 33.76 15.90
C LEU A 304 -3.02 35.18 15.39
N GLY A 305 -4.24 35.46 14.96
CA GLY A 305 -4.60 36.74 14.34
C GLY A 305 -3.91 36.99 13.00
N ASP A 306 -3.49 35.94 12.27
CA ASP A 306 -2.88 36.08 10.94
C ASP A 306 -3.95 36.41 9.89
N VAL A 307 -4.26 37.70 9.78
CA VAL A 307 -5.34 38.20 8.94
C VAL A 307 -5.11 37.88 7.47
N GLN A 308 -3.88 38.02 6.97
CA GLN A 308 -3.57 37.80 5.56
C GLN A 308 -3.79 36.34 5.16
N ALA A 309 -3.36 35.41 6.01
CA ALA A 309 -3.52 34.00 5.73
C ALA A 309 -4.97 33.54 5.89
N LEU A 310 -5.72 34.11 6.84
CA LEU A 310 -7.18 33.90 6.96
C LEU A 310 -7.91 34.38 5.70
N CYS A 311 -7.60 35.58 5.21
CA CYS A 311 -8.20 36.10 3.99
C CYS A 311 -7.85 35.23 2.76
N THR A 312 -6.60 34.75 2.67
CA THR A 312 -6.15 33.88 1.57
C THR A 312 -6.89 32.54 1.59
N ALA A 313 -6.97 31.89 2.75
CA ALA A 313 -7.65 30.60 2.90
C ALA A 313 -9.17 30.71 2.69
N ALA A 314 -9.80 31.75 3.27
CA ALA A 314 -11.24 31.99 3.13
C ALA A 314 -11.62 32.32 1.68
N ARG A 315 -10.78 33.09 0.99
CA ARG A 315 -10.93 33.34 -0.45
C ARG A 315 -10.92 32.03 -1.23
N GLY A 316 -9.93 31.16 -1.01
CA GLY A 316 -9.88 29.86 -1.67
C GLY A 316 -11.06 28.95 -1.34
N ALA A 317 -11.60 29.01 -0.12
CA ALA A 317 -12.77 28.25 0.28
C ALA A 317 -14.05 28.75 -0.39
N LEU A 318 -14.30 30.07 -0.38
CA LEU A 318 -15.52 30.68 -0.91
C LEU A 318 -15.62 30.64 -2.45
N PHE A 319 -14.51 30.37 -3.14
CA PHE A 319 -14.48 30.22 -4.59
C PHE A 319 -14.34 28.77 -5.06
N ASP A 320 -14.28 27.81 -4.14
CA ASP A 320 -14.31 26.38 -4.46
C ASP A 320 -15.76 25.87 -4.37
N PRO A 321 -16.34 25.29 -5.44
CA PRO A 321 -17.71 24.76 -5.39
C PRO A 321 -17.89 23.60 -4.40
N ALA A 322 -16.80 22.97 -3.93
CA ALA A 322 -16.80 21.99 -2.86
C ALA A 322 -16.29 22.57 -1.52
N GLY A 323 -16.13 23.89 -1.44
CA GLY A 323 -15.61 24.61 -0.27
C GLY A 323 -16.56 24.64 0.91
N ASP A 324 -16.00 24.81 2.11
CA ASP A 324 -16.77 25.04 3.33
C ASP A 324 -17.00 26.55 3.52
N ASP A 325 -18.07 27.04 2.91
CA ASP A 325 -18.48 28.45 3.00
C ASP A 325 -18.77 28.88 4.43
N GLU A 326 -19.33 27.98 5.25
CA GLU A 326 -19.70 28.28 6.64
C GLU A 326 -18.46 28.46 7.52
N GLY A 327 -17.48 27.57 7.40
CA GLY A 327 -16.21 27.69 8.12
C GLY A 327 -15.40 28.92 7.69
N ALA A 328 -15.39 29.23 6.39
CA ALA A 328 -14.74 30.44 5.86
C ALA A 328 -15.40 31.72 6.37
N VAL A 329 -16.73 31.78 6.36
CA VAL A 329 -17.50 32.91 6.90
C VAL A 329 -17.29 33.04 8.41
N ALA A 330 -17.35 31.96 9.17
CA ALA A 330 -17.16 31.98 10.62
C ALA A 330 -15.78 32.54 11.00
N ALA A 331 -14.73 32.16 10.27
CA ALA A 331 -13.38 32.65 10.51
C ALA A 331 -13.19 34.12 10.12
N LEU A 332 -13.78 34.56 9.01
CA LEU A 332 -13.80 35.98 8.63
C LEU A 332 -14.58 36.84 9.62
N THR A 333 -15.64 36.29 10.23
CA THR A 333 -16.41 36.97 11.28
C THR A 333 -15.64 37.05 12.59
N ALA A 334 -14.87 36.01 12.93
CA ALA A 334 -14.03 35.99 14.13
C ALA A 334 -12.87 37.00 14.09
N LEU A 335 -12.44 37.43 12.90
CA LEU A 335 -11.40 38.44 12.71
C LEU A 335 -11.75 39.84 13.23
N GLY A 336 -13.02 40.10 13.56
CA GLY A 336 -13.46 41.40 14.05
C GLY A 336 -13.36 42.51 12.98
N THR A 337 -14.20 43.54 13.13
CA THR A 337 -14.33 44.65 12.17
C THR A 337 -13.04 45.45 11.97
N ALA A 338 -12.21 45.63 13.00
CA ALA A 338 -11.03 46.51 12.94
C ALA A 338 -9.87 45.91 12.14
N ASP A 339 -9.58 44.62 12.34
CA ASP A 339 -8.49 43.93 11.64
C ASP A 339 -8.91 43.52 10.22
N ALA A 340 -10.20 43.18 10.04
CA ALA A 340 -10.81 42.99 8.72
C ALA A 340 -10.76 44.26 7.84
N VAL A 341 -10.97 45.45 8.42
CA VAL A 341 -10.87 46.73 7.68
C VAL A 341 -9.42 47.02 7.28
N ARG A 342 -8.42 46.68 8.11
CA ARG A 342 -7.00 46.81 7.76
C ARG A 342 -6.59 45.87 6.62
N ALA A 343 -7.05 44.62 6.65
CA ALA A 343 -6.78 43.66 5.58
C ALA A 343 -7.57 43.95 4.29
N GLY A 344 -8.78 44.51 4.42
CA GLY A 344 -9.61 44.94 3.28
C GLY A 344 -9.09 46.18 2.54
N GLN A 345 -7.99 46.81 2.99
CA GLN A 345 -7.28 47.85 2.23
C GLN A 345 -6.54 47.27 1.01
N ASP A 346 -6.29 45.96 0.97
CA ASP A 346 -6.15 45.23 -0.29
C ASP A 346 -7.57 45.06 -0.87
N ALA A 347 -7.84 45.76 -1.98
CA ALA A 347 -9.15 46.16 -2.52
C ALA A 347 -10.16 45.03 -2.86
N ASP A 348 -9.86 43.80 -2.48
CA ASP A 348 -10.34 42.59 -3.11
C ASP A 348 -10.98 41.62 -2.08
N VAL A 349 -10.89 41.93 -0.78
CA VAL A 349 -11.49 41.13 0.33
C VAL A 349 -12.74 41.79 0.94
N THR A 350 -12.96 43.09 0.70
CA THR A 350 -14.13 43.83 1.18
C THR A 350 -15.48 43.19 0.83
N PRO A 351 -15.70 42.63 -0.39
CA PRO A 351 -16.93 41.92 -0.72
C PRO A 351 -17.14 40.65 0.12
N LEU A 352 -16.07 39.90 0.40
CA LEU A 352 -16.08 38.68 1.21
C LEU A 352 -16.43 39.00 2.67
N LEU A 353 -15.86 40.07 3.23
CA LEU A 353 -16.15 40.52 4.59
C LEU A 353 -17.58 41.03 4.77
N ARG A 354 -18.17 41.68 3.75
CA ARG A 354 -19.60 42.02 3.76
C ARG A 354 -20.48 40.78 3.64
N ALA A 355 -20.11 39.81 2.80
CA ALA A 355 -20.84 38.54 2.68
C ALA A 355 -20.84 37.72 3.97
N ALA A 356 -19.76 37.80 4.75
CA ALA A 356 -19.66 37.19 6.06
C ALA A 356 -20.40 37.96 7.18
N GLY A 357 -20.91 39.16 6.90
CA GLY A 357 -21.54 40.04 7.92
C GLY A 357 -20.54 40.76 8.83
N ALA A 358 -19.24 40.66 8.56
CA ALA A 358 -18.17 41.32 9.31
C ALA A 358 -18.05 42.82 8.99
N LEU A 359 -18.70 43.31 7.94
CA LEU A 359 -18.78 44.74 7.59
C LEU A 359 -20.24 45.16 7.36
N PRO A 360 -20.62 46.41 7.69
CA PRO A 360 -21.95 46.91 7.41
C PRO A 360 -22.25 46.90 5.90
N GLY A 361 -23.40 46.32 5.52
CA GLY A 361 -23.81 46.13 4.12
C GLY A 361 -25.08 45.27 3.97
N PRO A 362 -25.59 45.05 2.73
CA PRO A 362 -26.77 44.20 2.50
C PRO A 362 -26.52 42.79 3.01
N THR A 363 -27.54 42.18 3.61
CA THR A 363 -27.50 40.92 4.36
C THR A 363 -26.85 39.76 3.61
N GLY A 364 -26.29 38.80 4.35
CA GLY A 364 -25.38 37.74 3.88
C GLY A 364 -25.83 36.98 2.62
N ASP A 365 -27.14 36.77 2.42
CA ASP A 365 -27.67 36.09 1.23
C ASP A 365 -27.55 36.94 -0.05
N ALA A 366 -27.78 38.24 0.03
CA ALA A 366 -27.65 39.15 -1.12
C ALA A 366 -26.18 39.34 -1.52
N ALA A 367 -25.29 39.37 -0.53
CA ALA A 367 -23.85 39.45 -0.76
C ALA A 367 -23.26 38.14 -1.30
N ARG A 368 -23.72 36.97 -0.83
CA ARG A 368 -23.40 35.65 -1.43
C ARG A 368 -23.86 35.55 -2.88
N HIS A 369 -25.11 35.93 -3.17
CA HIS A 369 -25.63 35.95 -4.54
C HIS A 369 -24.84 36.90 -5.45
N ALA A 370 -24.46 38.08 -4.96
CA ALA A 370 -23.65 39.04 -5.72
C ALA A 370 -22.21 38.55 -5.96
N LEU A 371 -21.65 37.74 -5.05
CA LEU A 371 -20.32 37.17 -5.18
C LEU A 371 -20.27 36.07 -6.26
N HIS A 372 -21.23 35.13 -6.24
CA HIS A 372 -21.35 34.09 -7.27
C HIS A 372 -21.69 34.67 -8.64
N ALA A 373 -22.63 35.63 -8.72
CA ALA A 373 -23.05 36.23 -9.99
C ALA A 373 -21.94 37.04 -10.71
N ARG A 374 -20.92 37.53 -9.98
CA ARG A 374 -19.77 38.23 -10.58
C ARG A 374 -18.78 37.30 -11.28
N HIS A 375 -18.74 36.01 -10.95
CA HIS A 375 -17.77 35.08 -11.50
C HIS A 375 -18.33 34.10 -12.55
N ASP A 376 -19.65 33.92 -12.63
CA ASP A 376 -20.31 33.24 -13.76
C ASP A 376 -20.30 34.06 -15.07
N HIS A 377 -19.64 35.22 -15.08
CA HIS A 377 -19.36 36.02 -16.27
C HIS A 377 -17.87 36.25 -16.44
N PRO A 378 -17.19 35.33 -17.14
CA PRO A 378 -16.45 35.76 -18.31
C PRO A 378 -16.43 34.68 -19.40
N ARG A 379 -17.46 34.59 -20.26
CA ARG A 379 -17.31 34.04 -21.63
C ARG A 379 -18.52 34.17 -22.58
N ASP A 380 -19.73 34.44 -22.11
CA ASP A 380 -20.92 34.27 -22.99
C ASP A 380 -21.46 35.53 -23.69
N VAL A 381 -20.75 36.66 -23.64
CA VAL A 381 -21.23 37.89 -24.31
C VAL A 381 -20.74 38.02 -25.77
N ALA A 382 -19.85 37.14 -26.25
CA ALA A 382 -19.32 37.23 -27.62
C ALA A 382 -20.11 36.47 -28.70
N SER A 383 -21.15 35.69 -28.36
CA SER A 383 -21.80 34.75 -29.31
C SER A 383 -23.23 35.11 -29.72
N ARG A 384 -23.84 36.19 -29.21
CA ARG A 384 -25.17 36.64 -29.67
C ARG A 384 -25.06 37.82 -30.61
N GLY A 385 -24.62 37.53 -31.83
CA GLY A 385 -24.81 38.41 -32.99
C GLY A 385 -26.32 38.57 -33.25
N ILE A 386 -26.84 39.76 -32.94
CA ILE A 386 -28.18 40.18 -33.32
C ILE A 386 -28.09 40.65 -34.78
N THR A 387 -28.49 39.79 -35.72
CA THR A 387 -28.86 40.20 -37.08
C THR A 387 -30.36 40.44 -37.13
N GLY A 388 -30.78 41.70 -37.24
CA GLY A 388 -32.14 42.08 -37.65
C GLY A 388 -32.16 42.45 -39.15
N PRO A 389 -33.25 42.16 -39.89
CA PRO A 389 -33.38 42.47 -41.32
C PRO A 389 -33.91 43.92 -41.53
N PRO A 390 -33.92 44.44 -42.79
CA PRO A 390 -33.53 45.81 -43.14
C PRO A 390 -34.50 46.93 -42.73
#